data_AF-A0A815HDP2-F1
#
_entry.id   AF-A0A815HDP2-F1
#
_cell.length_a   1.000
_cell.length_b   1.000
_cell.length_c   1.000
_cell.angle_alpha   90.00
_cell.angle_beta   90.00
_cell.angle_gamma   90.00
#
_symmetry.space_group_name_H-M   'P 1'
#
loop_
_entity.id
_entity.type
_entity.pdbx_description
1 polymer ?
#
loop_
_entity_poly.entity_id
_entity_poly.type
_entity_poly.pdbx_seq_one_letter_code
_entity_poly.pdbx_strand_id
1 'polypeptide(L)'
;MELVDELLKSYSSPFWLEEHCCPIYELHLQALLDRLFHLHRLHFISCSHSTWLRPPFQLTHTSVRELGLINIEYSNEQCTVLTRSPLGIQCEVLYIHIRNRTCILDLIQTMANLRFLQVECDENWTNQQSLETTDQLIEWLQSRISSKWMIARQNHRSSPVVLWIR
;
A
#
# COMPACT_ATOMS: atom_id res chain seq x y z
N MET A 1 -6.49 6.24 29.05
CA MET A 1 -5.78 7.49 28.73
C MET A 1 -4.28 7.33 28.89
N GLU A 2 -3.78 6.68 29.94
CA GLU A 2 -2.34 6.47 30.18
C GLU A 2 -1.60 5.71 29.07
N LEU A 3 -2.20 4.68 28.46
CA LEU A 3 -1.58 3.94 27.35
C LEU A 3 -1.29 4.85 26.14
N VAL A 4 -2.19 5.77 25.81
CA VAL A 4 -2.03 6.68 24.66
C VAL A 4 -0.90 7.66 24.90
N ASP A 5 -0.74 8.15 26.14
CA ASP A 5 0.33 9.10 26.47
C ASP A 5 1.69 8.42 26.67
N GLU A 6 1.75 7.16 27.12
CA GLU A 6 2.98 6.35 27.09
C GLU A 6 3.42 6.03 25.67
N LEU A 7 2.46 5.65 24.81
CA LEU A 7 2.69 5.45 23.39
C LEU A 7 3.21 6.75 22.75
N LEU A 8 2.55 7.90 22.97
CA LEU A 8 3.01 9.21 22.46
C LEU A 8 4.42 9.61 22.92
N LYS A 9 4.85 9.19 24.11
CA LYS A 9 6.22 9.42 24.60
C LYS A 9 7.26 8.55 23.91
N SER A 10 6.91 7.39 23.36
CA SER A 10 7.82 6.56 22.57
C SER A 10 7.93 6.98 21.09
N TYR A 11 7.09 7.92 20.63
CA TYR A 11 6.91 8.28 19.21
C TYR A 11 7.65 9.54 18.71
N SER A 12 8.81 9.90 19.26
CA SER A 12 9.61 11.06 18.81
C SER A 12 10.55 10.81 17.60
N SER A 13 10.27 9.82 16.75
CA SER A 13 11.07 9.39 15.58
C SER A 13 10.15 8.98 14.40
N PRO A 14 10.61 8.98 13.12
CA PRO A 14 9.83 8.52 11.96
C PRO A 14 9.03 7.24 12.25
N PHE A 15 7.73 7.30 11.94
CA PHE A 15 6.71 6.36 12.38
C PHE A 15 6.85 4.98 11.72
N TRP A 16 7.09 3.97 12.56
CA TRP A 16 6.89 2.56 12.26
C TRP A 16 5.92 2.01 13.31
N LEU A 17 4.69 1.67 12.92
CA LEU A 17 3.77 0.96 13.79
C LEU A 17 4.14 -0.53 13.73
N GLU A 18 5.15 -0.91 14.52
CA GLU A 18 5.44 -2.32 14.77
C GLU A 18 4.34 -2.91 15.67
N GLU A 19 3.80 -4.06 15.25
CA GLU A 19 2.49 -4.54 15.64
C GLU A 19 2.43 -5.04 17.10
N HIS A 20 1.46 -4.55 17.86
CA HIS A 20 0.81 -5.31 18.93
C HIS A 20 -0.52 -5.85 18.37
N CYS A 21 -0.58 -7.17 18.10
CA CYS A 21 -1.72 -7.86 17.47
C CYS A 21 -3.03 -7.80 18.28
N CYS A 22 -3.78 -6.70 18.24
CA CYS A 22 -5.08 -6.64 18.90
C CYS A 22 -6.14 -5.89 18.07
N PRO A 23 -7.36 -6.44 17.84
CA PRO A 23 -8.45 -5.76 17.12
C PRO A 23 -9.01 -4.51 17.82
N ILE A 24 -8.45 -4.13 18.98
CA ILE A 24 -8.75 -2.90 19.72
C ILE A 24 -8.07 -1.66 19.07
N TYR A 25 -7.38 -1.82 17.94
CA TYR A 25 -6.56 -0.76 17.35
C TYR A 25 -7.28 0.28 16.49
N GLU A 26 -8.37 0.00 15.77
CA GLU A 26 -8.90 0.99 14.79
C GLU A 26 -9.35 2.31 15.45
N LEU A 27 -10.13 2.24 16.55
CA LEU A 27 -10.59 3.43 17.27
C LEU A 27 -9.43 4.18 17.95
N HIS A 28 -8.49 3.46 18.55
CA HIS A 28 -7.32 4.09 19.19
C HIS A 28 -6.34 4.66 18.17
N LEU A 29 -6.22 4.03 17.01
CA LEU A 29 -5.39 4.50 15.91
C LEU A 29 -5.98 5.77 15.31
N GLN A 30 -7.30 5.85 15.07
CA GLN A 30 -7.92 7.10 14.63
C GLN A 30 -7.70 8.21 15.65
N ALA A 31 -7.93 7.97 16.94
CA ALA A 31 -7.69 8.95 17.99
C ALA A 31 -6.22 9.40 18.09
N LEU A 32 -5.28 8.50 17.81
CA LEU A 32 -3.85 8.81 17.75
C LEU A 32 -3.53 9.65 16.50
N LEU A 33 -4.07 9.27 15.35
CA LEU A 33 -3.89 10.00 14.10
C LEU A 33 -4.46 11.40 14.21
N ASP A 34 -5.64 11.58 14.79
CA ASP A 34 -6.27 12.90 15.00
C ASP A 34 -5.39 13.87 15.83
N ARG A 35 -4.47 13.34 16.65
CA ARG A 35 -3.49 14.14 17.40
C ARG A 35 -2.21 14.45 16.60
N LEU A 36 -1.97 13.74 15.49
CA LEU A 36 -0.78 13.83 14.65
C LEU A 36 -1.10 14.54 13.33
N PHE A 37 -1.53 15.80 13.42
CA PHE A 37 -1.93 16.66 12.29
C PHE A 37 -0.88 16.87 11.18
N HIS A 38 0.37 16.48 11.42
CA HIS A 38 1.47 16.53 10.45
C HIS A 38 1.94 15.15 9.97
N LEU A 39 1.20 14.09 10.26
CA LEU A 39 1.56 12.75 9.80
C LEU A 39 1.34 12.64 8.29
N HIS A 40 2.43 12.72 7.53
CA HIS A 40 2.39 12.58 6.08
C HIS A 40 2.55 11.14 5.59
N ARG A 41 3.19 10.28 6.40
CA ARG A 41 3.51 8.90 6.06
C ARG A 41 2.92 7.96 7.09
N LEU A 42 2.27 6.90 6.62
CA LEU A 42 1.70 5.87 7.47
C LEU A 42 1.99 4.51 6.85
N HIS A 43 2.76 3.69 7.55
CA HIS A 43 3.14 2.35 7.09
C HIS A 43 2.56 1.31 8.05
N PHE A 44 1.86 0.35 7.48
CA PHE A 44 1.34 -0.86 8.13
C PHE A 44 2.22 -2.02 7.70
N ILE A 45 2.83 -2.70 8.67
CA ILE A 45 3.69 -3.85 8.45
C ILE A 45 3.05 -5.03 9.17
N SER A 46 2.73 -6.10 8.44
CA SER A 46 2.32 -7.35 9.09
C SER A 46 3.56 -8.10 9.60
N CYS A 47 3.56 -8.46 10.87
CA CYS A 47 4.62 -9.26 11.48
C CYS A 47 4.31 -10.77 11.47
N SER A 48 3.08 -11.18 11.07
CA SER A 48 2.70 -12.59 11.02
C SER A 48 1.79 -12.89 9.81
N HIS A 49 1.71 -14.18 9.44
CA HIS A 49 0.80 -14.65 8.38
C HIS A 49 -0.70 -14.52 8.74
N SER A 50 -1.05 -13.88 9.87
CA SER A 50 -2.45 -13.61 10.18
C SER A 50 -3.00 -12.61 9.17
N THR A 51 -4.04 -13.03 8.46
CA THR A 51 -4.84 -12.18 7.59
C THR A 51 -5.36 -11.01 8.42
N TRP A 52 -4.86 -9.81 8.16
CA TRP A 52 -5.46 -8.58 8.68
C TRP A 52 -6.94 -8.58 8.27
N LEU A 53 -7.83 -8.80 9.25
CA LEU A 53 -9.24 -9.06 8.99
C LEU A 53 -9.96 -7.84 8.43
N ARG A 54 -9.45 -6.63 8.66
CA ARG A 54 -9.91 -5.40 8.03
C ARG A 54 -8.73 -4.43 7.86
N PRO A 55 -8.50 -3.94 6.64
CA PRO A 55 -7.55 -2.85 6.46
C PRO A 55 -8.12 -1.58 7.08
N PRO A 56 -7.27 -0.65 7.55
CA PRO A 56 -7.66 0.55 8.30
C PRO A 56 -8.19 1.64 7.35
N PHE A 57 -9.08 1.27 6.44
CA PHE A 57 -9.63 2.11 5.37
C PHE A 57 -10.70 3.08 5.86
N GLN A 58 -11.14 2.95 7.12
CA GLN A 58 -12.04 3.93 7.73
C GLN A 58 -11.31 5.16 8.25
N LEU A 59 -9.97 5.15 8.22
CA LEU A 59 -9.18 6.28 8.70
C LEU A 59 -9.42 7.52 7.84
N THR A 60 -9.76 8.63 8.49
CA THR A 60 -10.13 9.89 7.80
C THR A 60 -9.03 10.95 7.84
N HIS A 61 -7.84 10.60 8.33
CA HIS A 61 -6.79 11.57 8.62
C HIS A 61 -6.27 12.26 7.37
N THR A 62 -6.49 13.57 7.24
CA THR A 62 -6.38 14.29 5.96
C THR A 62 -4.96 14.66 5.54
N SER A 63 -3.94 14.47 6.37
CA SER A 63 -2.55 14.83 6.05
C SER A 63 -1.73 13.68 5.46
N VAL A 64 -2.22 12.44 5.57
CA VAL A 64 -1.48 11.26 5.08
C VAL A 64 -1.47 11.29 3.56
N ARG A 65 -0.27 11.25 2.97
CA ARG A 65 -0.04 11.24 1.51
C ARG A 65 0.73 10.01 1.07
N GLU A 66 1.41 9.35 1.98
CA GLU A 66 2.15 8.13 1.72
C GLU A 66 1.63 7.00 2.58
N LEU A 67 1.22 5.91 1.92
CA LEU A 67 0.66 4.73 2.55
C LEU A 67 1.53 3.51 2.21
N GLY A 68 2.10 2.88 3.22
CA GLY A 68 2.79 1.60 3.10
C GLY A 68 1.92 0.47 3.63
N LEU A 69 1.68 -0.56 2.83
CA LEU A 69 0.94 -1.77 3.19
C LEU A 69 1.85 -2.98 2.93
N ILE A 70 2.80 -3.18 3.84
CA ILE A 70 3.97 -4.03 3.67
C ILE A 70 3.69 -5.41 4.26
N ASN A 71 4.07 -6.47 3.54
CA ASN A 71 3.85 -7.88 3.92
C ASN A 71 2.36 -8.24 4.13
N ILE A 72 1.44 -7.53 3.47
CA ILE A 72 0.01 -7.81 3.51
C ILE A 72 -0.46 -8.01 2.06
N GLU A 73 -0.91 -9.21 1.72
CA GLU A 73 -1.47 -9.50 0.40
C GLU A 73 -2.92 -8.99 0.31
N TYR A 74 -3.19 -8.10 -0.66
CA TYR A 74 -4.51 -7.54 -0.90
C TYR A 74 -5.26 -8.27 -2.02
N SER A 75 -6.50 -8.66 -1.73
CA SER A 75 -7.47 -9.16 -2.71
C SER A 75 -8.09 -8.04 -3.54
N ASN A 76 -8.79 -8.39 -4.63
CA ASN A 76 -9.50 -7.42 -5.47
C ASN A 76 -10.54 -6.61 -4.69
N GLU A 77 -11.26 -7.27 -3.77
CA GLU A 77 -12.24 -6.60 -2.92
C GLU A 77 -11.55 -5.58 -2.01
N GLN A 78 -10.45 -5.98 -1.35
CA GLN A 78 -9.72 -5.07 -0.47
C GLN A 78 -9.09 -3.90 -1.24
N CYS A 79 -8.57 -4.13 -2.46
CA CYS A 79 -8.12 -3.05 -3.34
C CYS A 79 -9.26 -2.10 -3.71
N THR A 80 -10.45 -2.62 -3.98
CA THR A 80 -11.65 -1.81 -4.27
C THR A 80 -12.08 -0.97 -3.08
N VAL A 81 -11.98 -1.50 -1.85
CA VAL A 81 -12.26 -0.72 -0.64
C VAL A 81 -11.18 0.34 -0.43
N LEU A 82 -9.90 0.01 -0.65
CA LEU A 82 -8.79 0.97 -0.57
C LEU A 82 -9.02 2.17 -1.49
N THR A 83 -9.30 1.95 -2.77
CA THR A 83 -9.46 3.04 -3.76
C THR A 83 -10.60 3.99 -3.43
N ARG A 84 -11.60 3.53 -2.67
CA ARG A 84 -12.76 4.32 -2.24
C ARG A 84 -12.62 4.91 -0.85
N SER A 85 -11.57 4.53 -0.11
CA SER A 85 -11.33 5.00 1.24
C SER A 85 -10.80 6.44 1.26
N PRO A 86 -11.02 7.21 2.35
CA PRO A 86 -10.43 8.54 2.49
C PRO A 86 -8.90 8.51 2.36
N LEU A 87 -8.24 7.52 2.96
CA LEU A 87 -6.79 7.30 2.81
C LEU A 87 -6.40 7.08 1.35
N GLY A 88 -7.11 6.22 0.62
CA GLY A 88 -6.79 5.91 -0.77
C GLY A 88 -7.02 7.11 -1.70
N ILE A 89 -8.10 7.86 -1.50
CA ILE A 89 -8.45 9.04 -2.32
C ILE A 89 -7.33 10.10 -2.28
N GLN A 90 -6.73 10.33 -1.12
CA GLN A 90 -5.70 11.35 -0.94
C GLN A 90 -4.26 10.82 -1.07
N CYS A 91 -4.09 9.51 -1.21
CA CYS A 91 -2.78 8.88 -1.28
C CYS A 91 -2.05 9.30 -2.57
N GLU A 92 -0.83 9.79 -2.42
CA GLU A 92 0.07 10.16 -3.50
C GLU A 92 1.14 9.08 -3.74
N VAL A 93 1.54 8.36 -2.69
CA VAL A 93 2.59 7.35 -2.72
C VAL A 93 2.08 6.08 -2.06
N LEU A 94 1.94 4.99 -2.82
CA LEU A 94 1.46 3.71 -2.33
C LEU A 94 2.52 2.63 -2.47
N TYR A 95 2.76 1.90 -1.38
CA TYR A 95 3.48 0.63 -1.37
C TYR A 95 2.50 -0.48 -1.01
N ILE A 96 2.32 -1.47 -1.87
CA ILE A 96 1.29 -2.50 -1.68
C ILE A 96 1.71 -3.85 -2.29
N HIS A 97 1.29 -4.93 -1.64
CA HIS A 97 1.37 -6.27 -2.17
C HIS A 97 -0.03 -6.76 -2.56
N ILE A 98 -0.22 -7.19 -3.81
CA ILE A 98 -1.52 -7.56 -4.35
C ILE A 98 -1.50 -8.96 -4.96
N ARG A 99 -2.67 -9.60 -4.96
CA ARG A 99 -2.84 -10.93 -5.55
C ARG A 99 -3.02 -10.93 -7.07
N ASN A 100 -3.70 -9.91 -7.59
CA ASN A 100 -4.17 -9.88 -8.98
C ASN A 100 -3.70 -8.61 -9.68
N ARG A 101 -3.07 -8.75 -10.85
CA ARG A 101 -2.50 -7.61 -11.57
C ARG A 101 -3.55 -6.60 -12.03
N THR A 102 -4.81 -7.00 -12.22
CA THR A 102 -5.88 -6.06 -12.61
C THR A 102 -6.08 -4.98 -11.56
N CYS A 103 -5.82 -5.28 -10.29
CA CYS A 103 -5.90 -4.31 -9.21
C CYS A 103 -4.90 -3.15 -9.40
N ILE A 104 -3.77 -3.36 -10.09
CA ILE A 104 -2.83 -2.28 -10.42
C ILE A 104 -3.53 -1.23 -11.27
N LEU A 105 -4.31 -1.65 -12.27
CA LEU A 105 -5.05 -0.74 -13.14
C LEU A 105 -6.14 -0.02 -12.35
N ASP A 106 -6.88 -0.72 -11.51
CA ASP A 106 -7.94 -0.13 -10.68
C ASP A 106 -7.37 0.94 -9.74
N LEU A 107 -6.22 0.68 -9.10
CA LEU A 107 -5.51 1.63 -8.25
C LEU A 107 -5.12 2.89 -9.05
N ILE A 108 -4.46 2.72 -10.20
CA ILE A 108 -3.99 3.83 -11.04
C ILE A 108 -5.15 4.67 -11.59
N GLN A 109 -6.25 4.03 -11.98
CA GLN A 109 -7.39 4.72 -12.60
C GLN A 109 -8.29 5.41 -11.57
N THR A 110 -8.38 4.86 -10.35
CA THR A 110 -9.33 5.35 -9.34
C THR A 110 -8.68 6.32 -8.35
N MET A 111 -7.41 6.12 -7.98
CA MET A 111 -6.71 6.97 -7.02
C MET A 111 -6.15 8.22 -7.73
N ALA A 112 -6.98 9.24 -7.91
CA ALA A 112 -6.66 10.42 -8.72
C ALA A 112 -5.39 11.19 -8.28
N ASN A 113 -5.03 11.10 -6.99
CA ASN A 113 -3.84 11.76 -6.45
C ASN A 113 -2.58 10.89 -6.50
N LEU A 114 -2.69 9.60 -6.89
CA LEU A 114 -1.58 8.67 -6.91
C LEU A 114 -0.52 9.11 -7.93
N ARG A 115 0.70 9.32 -7.47
CA ARG A 115 1.86 9.74 -8.25
C ARG A 115 2.97 8.70 -8.28
N PHE A 116 3.03 7.86 -7.26
CA PHE A 116 3.99 6.78 -7.12
C PHE A 116 3.29 5.52 -6.61
N LEU A 117 3.55 4.40 -7.28
CA LEU A 117 3.05 3.09 -6.90
C LEU A 117 4.20 2.09 -6.95
N GLN A 118 4.55 1.52 -5.81
CA GLN A 118 5.41 0.35 -5.74
C GLN A 118 4.53 -0.86 -5.42
N VAL A 119 4.51 -1.83 -6.32
CA VAL A 119 3.63 -2.98 -6.24
C VAL A 119 4.39 -4.30 -6.37
N GLU A 120 4.18 -5.16 -5.39
CA GLU A 120 4.50 -6.58 -5.47
C GLU A 120 3.24 -7.33 -5.91
N CYS A 121 3.35 -8.27 -6.85
CA CYS A 121 2.20 -8.98 -7.40
C CYS A 121 2.48 -10.48 -7.41
N ASP A 122 1.70 -11.23 -6.63
CA ASP A 122 1.87 -12.67 -6.38
C ASP A 122 1.22 -13.59 -7.41
N GLU A 123 0.77 -13.04 -8.55
CA GLU A 123 0.14 -13.85 -9.59
C GLU A 123 1.10 -15.00 -9.92
N ASN A 124 0.76 -16.21 -9.50
CA ASN A 124 1.58 -17.39 -9.73
C ASN A 124 1.59 -17.62 -11.24
N TRP A 125 2.60 -17.09 -11.93
CA TRP A 125 2.98 -17.48 -13.29
C TRP A 125 3.57 -18.91 -13.26
N THR A 126 3.00 -19.77 -12.44
CA THR A 126 3.21 -21.21 -12.42
C THR A 126 2.68 -21.72 -13.74
N ASN A 127 3.61 -21.83 -14.70
CA ASN A 127 3.69 -22.80 -15.79
C ASN A 127 4.13 -22.10 -17.08
N GLN A 128 5.39 -21.69 -17.19
CA GLN A 128 6.18 -21.98 -18.40
C GLN A 128 7.67 -21.59 -18.27
N GLN A 129 8.49 -22.59 -18.52
CA GLN A 129 9.95 -22.57 -18.63
C GLN A 129 10.45 -21.72 -19.81
N SER A 130 10.35 -20.40 -19.77
CA SER A 130 11.08 -19.57 -20.75
C SER A 130 12.11 -18.70 -20.08
N LEU A 131 13.38 -19.02 -20.35
CA LEU A 131 14.57 -18.30 -19.94
C LEU A 131 14.74 -16.94 -20.65
N GLU A 132 13.75 -16.47 -21.40
CA GLU A 132 13.82 -15.26 -22.23
C GLU A 132 12.89 -14.18 -21.65
N THR A 133 13.39 -13.35 -20.73
CA THR A 133 13.99 -12.01 -20.97
C THR A 133 13.02 -10.84 -20.97
N THR A 134 11.71 -11.06 -21.04
CA THR A 134 10.77 -9.94 -20.92
C THR A 134 9.84 -10.07 -19.73
N ASP A 135 9.81 -8.98 -18.98
CA ASP A 135 9.01 -8.80 -17.80
C ASP A 135 7.54 -8.64 -18.22
N GLN A 136 6.86 -9.77 -18.38
CA GLN A 136 5.50 -9.85 -18.93
C GLN A 136 4.50 -8.97 -18.17
N LEU A 137 4.74 -8.70 -16.88
CA LEU A 137 3.95 -7.74 -16.11
C LEU A 137 4.20 -6.31 -16.58
N ILE A 138 5.46 -5.91 -16.80
CA ILE A 138 5.79 -4.59 -17.36
C ILE A 138 5.24 -4.44 -18.77
N GLU A 139 5.41 -5.42 -19.64
CA GLU A 139 4.85 -5.35 -21.01
C GLU A 139 3.32 -5.22 -20.97
N TRP A 140 2.67 -6.02 -20.12
CA TRP A 140 1.24 -5.94 -19.91
C TRP A 140 0.83 -4.55 -19.40
N LEU A 141 1.53 -3.99 -18.43
CA LEU A 141 1.27 -2.63 -17.93
C LEU A 141 1.48 -1.58 -19.03
N GLN A 142 2.60 -1.63 -19.75
CA GLN A 142 2.92 -0.72 -20.86
C GLN A 142 1.83 -0.73 -21.95
N SER A 143 1.21 -1.89 -22.19
CA SER A 143 0.12 -2.01 -23.18
C SER A 143 -1.23 -1.44 -22.70
N ARG A 144 -1.40 -1.20 -21.39
CA ARG A 144 -2.69 -0.85 -20.78
C ARG A 144 -2.73 0.52 -20.13
N ILE A 145 -1.61 1.02 -19.65
CA ILE A 145 -1.56 2.31 -18.95
C ILE A 145 -1.15 3.44 -19.89
N SER A 146 -1.60 4.66 -19.56
CA SER A 146 -1.22 5.87 -20.29
C SER A 146 0.29 6.06 -20.28
N SER A 147 0.84 6.61 -21.38
CA SER A 147 2.25 7.03 -21.51
C SER A 147 2.71 8.09 -20.50
N LYS A 148 1.76 8.65 -19.72
CA LYS A 148 2.02 9.49 -18.54
C LYS A 148 2.80 8.75 -17.46
N TRP A 149 2.65 7.43 -17.34
CA TRP A 149 3.32 6.63 -16.32
C TRP A 149 4.63 6.06 -16.86
N MET A 150 5.69 6.20 -16.07
CA MET A 150 6.91 5.41 -16.20
C MET A 150 6.77 4.14 -15.40
N ILE A 151 7.25 3.04 -15.96
CA ILE A 151 7.26 1.72 -15.31
C ILE A 151 8.70 1.25 -15.32
N ALA A 152 9.18 0.79 -14.17
CA ALA A 152 10.46 0.09 -14.06
C ALA A 152 10.37 -1.01 -13.02
N ARG A 153 11.22 -2.03 -13.14
CA ARG A 153 11.47 -2.97 -12.05
C ARG A 153 12.72 -2.55 -11.29
N GLN A 154 12.69 -2.63 -9.97
CA GLN A 154 13.93 -2.55 -9.19
C GLN A 154 14.81 -3.79 -9.50
N ASN A 155 16.12 -3.69 -9.26
CA ASN A 155 17.24 -4.51 -9.78
C ASN A 155 17.13 -6.05 -9.90
N HIS A 156 16.04 -6.72 -9.51
CA HIS A 156 15.84 -8.17 -9.65
C HIS A 156 14.45 -8.55 -10.19
N ARG A 157 14.31 -9.72 -10.82
CA ARG A 157 13.03 -10.20 -11.39
C ARG A 157 11.91 -10.39 -10.36
N SER A 158 12.26 -10.66 -9.10
CA SER A 158 11.33 -10.75 -7.97
C SER A 158 11.12 -9.40 -7.27
N SER A 159 11.81 -8.35 -7.69
CA SER A 159 11.65 -7.04 -7.07
C SER A 159 10.30 -6.43 -7.43
N PRO A 160 9.77 -5.54 -6.57
CA PRO A 160 8.58 -4.75 -6.85
C PRO A 160 8.66 -4.05 -8.22
N VAL A 161 7.51 -3.97 -8.87
CA VAL A 161 7.34 -3.05 -10.00
C VAL A 161 7.05 -1.67 -9.45
N VAL A 162 7.78 -0.68 -9.95
CA VAL A 162 7.63 0.71 -9.55
C VAL A 162 7.04 1.48 -10.73
N LEU A 163 5.99 2.22 -10.45
CA LEU A 163 5.31 3.11 -11.39
C LEU A 163 5.31 4.53 -10.85
N TRP A 164 5.59 5.51 -11.69
CA TRP A 164 5.50 6.93 -11.33
C TRP A 164 5.04 7.80 -12.49
N ILE A 165 4.41 8.92 -12.18
CA ILE A 165 4.01 9.92 -13.19
C ILE A 165 5.26 10.68 -13.69
N ARG A 166 5.36 10.88 -15.00
CA ARG A 166 6.36 11.75 -15.66
C ARG A 166 6.19 13.22 -15.31
#